data_AF-A0A164RXR4-F1
#
_entry.id   AF-A0A164RXR4-F1
#
_cell.length_a   1.000
_cell.length_b   1.000
_cell.length_c   1.000
_cell.angle_alpha   90.00
_cell.angle_beta   90.00
_cell.angle_gamma   90.00
#
_symmetry.space_group_name_H-M   'P 1'
#
loop_
_entity.id
_entity.type
_entity.pdbx_description
1 polymer ?
#
loop_
_entity_poly.entity_id
_entity_poly.type
_entity_poly.pdbx_seq_one_letter_code
_entity_poly.pdbx_strand_id
1 'polypeptide(L)'
;LHVIPGYTVLVVDTNILLDSLASFASLVESERWTVIVPLAVITELDGLSANNNQLGVAAAESIAYISSHARTHSVSLKIQTSQGNYLHTLGLRSEDVQFDSDESLSERNMDDLILRAAVWQDDHWVDR
;
A
#
# COMPACT_ATOMS: atom_id res chain seq x y z
N LEU A 1 -11.74 -13.96 12.93
CA LEU A 1 -10.80 -14.00 11.79
C LEU A 1 -9.69 -15.00 12.13
N HIS A 2 -9.36 -15.93 11.23
CA HIS A 2 -8.21 -16.81 11.39
C HIS A 2 -7.03 -16.20 10.61
N VAL A 3 -6.20 -15.41 11.29
CA VAL A 3 -5.07 -14.69 10.69
C VAL A 3 -3.83 -15.55 10.87
N ILE A 4 -3.24 -16.04 9.79
CA ILE A 4 -2.14 -17.00 9.82
C ILE A 4 -0.97 -16.43 9.00
N PRO A 5 0.24 -16.29 9.59
CA PRO A 5 1.41 -15.87 8.83
C PRO A 5 1.68 -16.82 7.65
N GLY A 6 2.10 -16.28 6.51
CA GLY A 6 2.31 -17.01 5.26
C GLY A 6 1.04 -17.23 4.44
N TYR A 7 -0.13 -17.35 5.09
CA TYR A 7 -1.40 -17.63 4.42
C TYR A 7 -2.37 -16.44 4.38
N THR A 8 -2.09 -15.37 5.13
CA THR A 8 -2.89 -14.14 5.12
C THR A 8 -2.12 -12.99 4.48
N VAL A 9 -2.77 -12.33 3.53
CA VAL A 9 -2.29 -11.08 2.94
C VAL A 9 -2.82 -9.90 3.75
N LEU A 10 -1.95 -8.95 4.08
CA LEU A 10 -2.30 -7.74 4.83
C LEU A 10 -2.29 -6.55 3.88
N VAL A 11 -3.45 -6.03 3.52
CA VAL A 11 -3.58 -4.78 2.76
C VAL A 11 -3.65 -3.62 3.75
N VAL A 12 -2.74 -2.67 3.62
CA VAL A 12 -2.52 -1.61 4.61
C VAL A 12 -3.08 -0.29 4.09
N ASP A 13 -3.73 0.48 4.96
CA ASP A 13 -4.22 1.83 4.67
C ASP A 13 -3.20 2.91 5.05
N THR A 14 -3.53 4.16 4.76
CA THR A 14 -2.69 5.32 5.09
C THR A 14 -2.55 5.53 6.60
N ASN A 15 -3.61 5.31 7.39
CA ASN A 15 -3.57 5.58 8.83
C ASN A 15 -2.63 4.66 9.59
N ILE A 16 -2.57 3.37 9.23
CA ILE A 16 -1.62 2.43 9.85
C ILE A 16 -0.17 2.88 9.63
N LEU A 17 0.14 3.43 8.46
CA LEU A 17 1.49 3.95 8.17
C LEU A 17 1.78 5.23 8.96
N LEU A 18 0.79 6.11 9.12
CA LEU A 18 0.94 7.35 9.89
C LEU A 18 1.05 7.14 11.40
N ASP A 19 0.22 6.25 11.96
CA ASP A 19 0.08 6.07 13.41
C ASP A 19 0.91 4.91 13.96
N SER A 20 1.35 3.98 13.10
CA SER A 20 1.88 2.67 13.52
C SER A 20 3.01 2.14 12.63
N LEU A 21 3.85 3.03 12.08
CA LEU A 21 4.99 2.66 11.22
C LEU A 21 5.92 1.60 11.84
N ALA A 22 6.18 1.65 13.15
CA ALA A 22 7.02 0.65 13.83
C ALA A 22 6.40 -0.77 13.81
N SER A 23 5.08 -0.86 13.96
CA SER A 23 4.34 -2.12 13.87
C SER A 23 4.32 -2.63 12.43
N PHE A 24 4.10 -1.75 11.46
CA PHE A 24 4.19 -2.05 10.03
C PHE A 24 5.57 -2.60 9.66
N ALA A 25 6.64 -1.91 10.09
CA ALA A 25 8.01 -2.35 9.86
C ALA A 25 8.24 -3.73 10.46
N SER A 26 7.82 -3.97 11.71
CA SER A 26 7.96 -5.28 12.36
C SER A 26 7.28 -6.42 11.58
N LEU A 27 6.16 -6.15 10.89
CA LEU A 27 5.50 -7.14 10.02
C LEU A 27 6.35 -7.43 8.78
N VAL A 28 6.85 -6.39 8.11
CA VAL A 28 7.69 -6.50 6.90
C VAL A 28 9.01 -7.20 7.19
N GLU A 29 9.74 -6.75 8.22
CA GLU A 29 11.04 -7.30 8.64
C GLU A 29 10.95 -8.75 9.11
N SER A 30 9.78 -9.18 9.59
CA SER A 30 9.62 -10.57 10.02
C SER A 30 9.65 -11.57 8.86
N GLU A 31 9.46 -11.10 7.63
CA GLU A 31 9.35 -11.89 6.39
C GLU A 31 8.30 -13.01 6.42
N ARG A 32 7.43 -13.02 7.44
CA ARG A 32 6.38 -14.03 7.64
C ARG A 32 5.04 -13.63 7.03
N TRP A 33 4.87 -12.36 6.64
CA TRP A 33 3.61 -11.82 6.14
C TRP A 33 3.80 -11.28 4.73
N THR A 34 2.78 -11.44 3.89
CA THR A 34 2.66 -10.70 2.63
C THR A 34 1.90 -9.42 2.91
N VAL A 35 2.62 -8.31 2.96
CA VAL A 35 2.10 -6.97 3.22
C VAL A 35 2.00 -6.21 1.90
N ILE A 36 0.80 -5.74 1.60
CA ILE A 36 0.47 -4.99 0.39
C ILE A 36 0.24 -3.53 0.78
N VAL A 37 0.97 -2.64 0.14
CA VAL A 37 0.69 -1.20 0.16
C VAL A 37 0.06 -0.82 -1.18
N PRO A 38 -1.23 -0.46 -1.23
CA PRO A 38 -1.83 0.07 -2.44
C PRO A 38 -1.10 1.35 -2.91
N LEU A 39 -0.94 1.53 -4.22
CA LEU A 39 -0.32 2.73 -4.77
C LEU A 39 -1.10 4.01 -4.40
N ALA A 40 -2.43 3.89 -4.29
CA ALA A 40 -3.35 4.85 -3.69
C ALA A 40 -2.87 5.42 -2.34
N VAL A 41 -2.40 4.55 -1.44
CA VAL A 41 -1.86 4.94 -0.13
C VAL A 41 -0.56 5.73 -0.28
N ILE A 42 0.31 5.34 -1.21
CA ILE A 42 1.53 6.11 -1.51
C ILE A 42 1.17 7.51 -2.04
N THR A 43 0.14 7.61 -2.89
CA THR A 43 -0.34 8.90 -3.41
C THR A 43 -0.86 9.82 -2.30
N GLU A 44 -1.61 9.28 -1.33
CA GLU A 44 -2.05 10.06 -0.15
C GLU A 44 -0.88 10.52 0.71
N LEU A 45 0.05 9.61 1.02
CA LEU A 45 1.24 9.94 1.80
C LEU A 45 2.09 11.02 1.10
N ASP A 46 2.22 10.96 -0.23
CA ASP A 46 2.92 11.99 -0.99
C ASP A 46 2.21 13.35 -0.85
N GLY A 47 0.88 13.38 -0.94
CA GLY A 47 0.08 14.59 -0.70
C GLY A 47 0.23 15.14 0.72
N LEU A 48 0.31 14.26 1.72
CA LEU A 48 0.50 14.64 3.12
C LEU A 48 1.91 15.12 3.43
N SER A 49 2.93 14.55 2.78
CA SER A 49 4.35 14.86 3.00
C SER A 49 4.73 16.31 2.67
N ALA A 50 3.92 16.98 1.84
CA ALA A 50 4.08 18.40 1.54
C ALA A 50 3.77 19.32 2.74
N ASN A 51 3.10 18.80 3.77
CA ASN A 51 2.73 19.57 4.96
C ASN A 51 3.92 19.67 5.95
N ASN A 52 4.21 20.88 6.43
CA ASN A 52 5.29 21.13 7.40
C ASN A 52 4.89 20.83 8.86
N ASN A 53 4.02 19.85 9.10
CA ASN A 53 3.55 19.45 10.42
C ASN A 53 3.98 18.02 10.75
N GLN A 54 3.63 17.53 11.95
CA GLN A 54 3.98 16.18 12.37
C GLN A 54 3.42 15.10 11.43
N LEU A 55 2.24 15.34 10.85
CA LEU A 55 1.61 14.43 9.90
C LEU A 55 2.44 14.29 8.61
N GLY A 56 2.96 15.41 8.08
CA GLY A 56 3.82 15.37 6.89
C GLY A 56 5.18 14.70 7.15
N VAL A 57 5.73 14.85 8.36
CA VAL A 57 6.93 14.10 8.78
C VAL A 57 6.66 12.61 8.82
N ALA A 58 5.57 12.17 9.46
CA ALA A 58 5.19 10.76 9.52
C ALA A 58 4.94 10.17 8.11
N ALA A 59 4.33 10.95 7.23
CA ALA A 59 4.12 10.54 5.84
C ALA A 59 5.45 10.37 5.08
N ALA A 60 6.37 11.32 5.23
CA ALA A 60 7.69 11.26 4.60
C ALA A 60 8.52 10.07 5.13
N GLU A 61 8.48 9.79 6.44
CA GLU A 61 9.14 8.65 7.06
C GLU A 61 8.58 7.31 6.53
N SER A 62 7.25 7.22 6.38
CA SER A 62 6.58 6.05 5.81
C SER A 62 7.01 5.79 4.36
N ILE A 63 7.03 6.84 3.52
CA ILE A 63 7.49 6.74 2.13
C ILE A 63 8.96 6.31 2.07
N ALA A 64 9.81 6.88 2.93
CA ALA A 64 11.23 6.55 2.99
C ALA A 64 11.45 5.08 3.37
N TYR A 65 10.72 4.57 4.37
CA TYR A 65 10.76 3.17 4.77
C TYR A 65 10.35 2.25 3.60
N ILE A 66 9.18 2.49 3.01
CA ILE A 66 8.66 1.67 1.90
C ILE A 66 9.63 1.69 0.71
N SER A 67 10.13 2.86 0.32
CA SER A 67 11.05 3.00 -0.82
C SER A 67 12.36 2.23 -0.62
N SER A 68 12.90 2.25 0.59
CA SER A 68 14.15 1.55 0.92
C SER A 68 13.98 0.03 1.06
N HIS A 69 12.78 -0.45 1.41
CA HIS A 69 12.54 -1.86 1.72
C HIS A 69 11.80 -2.62 0.60
N ALA A 70 11.07 -1.96 -0.29
CA ALA A 70 10.26 -2.61 -1.33
C ALA A 70 11.07 -3.53 -2.27
N ARG A 71 12.35 -3.22 -2.50
CA ARG A 71 13.22 -4.07 -3.32
C ARG A 71 13.84 -5.21 -2.53
N THR A 72 14.31 -4.94 -1.32
CA THR A 72 15.04 -5.91 -0.49
C THR A 72 14.11 -6.91 0.19
N HIS A 73 12.87 -6.52 0.45
CA HIS A 73 11.85 -7.31 1.14
C HIS A 73 10.71 -7.71 0.18
N SER A 74 11.00 -7.94 -1.10
CA SER A 74 9.98 -8.16 -2.15
C SER A 74 9.05 -9.36 -1.90
N VAL A 75 9.46 -10.29 -1.03
CA VAL A 75 8.59 -11.38 -0.58
C VAL A 75 7.56 -10.85 0.42
N SER A 76 7.95 -10.04 1.43
CA SER A 76 7.04 -9.52 2.47
C SER A 76 6.38 -8.19 2.17
N LEU A 77 6.94 -7.35 1.31
CA LEU A 77 6.43 -6.03 1.00
C LEU A 77 6.24 -5.91 -0.51
N LYS A 78 5.00 -5.67 -0.94
CA LYS A 78 4.67 -5.40 -2.33
C LYS A 78 3.84 -4.13 -2.41
N ILE A 79 4.11 -3.33 -3.45
CA ILE A 79 3.34 -2.13 -3.75
C ILE A 79 2.43 -2.48 -4.92
N GLN A 80 1.11 -2.37 -4.74
CA GLN A 80 0.13 -2.82 -5.72
C GLN A 80 -0.55 -1.65 -6.41
N THR A 81 -0.54 -1.61 -7.74
CA THR A 81 -1.31 -0.62 -8.51
C THR A 81 -2.80 -0.98 -8.52
N SER A 82 -3.64 -0.02 -8.90
CA SER A 82 -5.09 -0.24 -9.07
C SER A 82 -5.46 -1.38 -10.04
N GLN A 83 -4.54 -1.76 -10.93
CA GLN A 83 -4.70 -2.84 -11.91
C GLN A 83 -4.11 -4.18 -11.44
N GLY A 84 -3.57 -4.24 -10.21
CA GLY A 84 -3.01 -5.47 -9.62
C GLY A 84 -1.55 -5.75 -9.94
N ASN A 85 -0.83 -4.82 -10.59
CA ASN A 85 0.60 -4.98 -10.84
C ASN A 85 1.43 -4.66 -9.59
N TYR A 86 2.58 -5.32 -9.45
CA TYR A 86 3.51 -5.06 -8.35
C TYR A 86 4.66 -4.16 -8.77
N LEU A 87 4.93 -3.13 -7.96
CA LEU A 87 6.07 -2.24 -8.12
C LEU A 87 7.17 -2.60 -7.12
N HIS A 88 8.39 -2.79 -7.63
CA HIS A 88 9.58 -3.06 -6.82
C HIS A 88 10.38 -1.80 -6.45
N THR A 89 9.95 -0.64 -6.94
CA THR A 89 10.60 0.65 -6.70
C THR A 89 9.58 1.77 -6.86
N LEU A 90 9.69 2.80 -6.02
CA LEU A 90 8.86 4.00 -6.05
C LEU A 90 9.40 5.10 -6.99
N GLY A 91 10.32 4.74 -7.90
CA GLY A 91 10.88 5.67 -8.89
C GLY A 91 9.90 6.05 -10.01
N LEU A 92 8.87 5.24 -10.23
CA LEU A 92 7.76 5.49 -11.14
C LEU A 92 6.49 5.60 -10.30
N ARG A 93 6.05 6.82 -10.00
CA ARG A 93 4.91 7.11 -9.09
C ARG A 93 3.60 7.43 -9.82
N SER A 94 3.60 7.43 -11.15
CA SER A 94 2.43 7.75 -11.96
C SER A 94 1.79 6.46 -12.45
N GLU A 95 0.55 6.19 -12.00
CA GLU A 95 -0.33 5.20 -12.61
C GLU A 95 -1.39 5.92 -13.47
N ASP A 96 -1.63 5.40 -14.68
CA ASP A 96 -2.86 5.71 -15.41
C ASP A 96 -3.99 4.91 -14.74
N VAL A 97 -4.78 5.60 -13.92
CA VAL A 97 -5.97 4.99 -13.33
C VAL A 97 -7.08 5.05 -14.36
N GLN A 98 -7.25 3.95 -15.10
CA GLN A 98 -8.36 3.81 -16.03
C GLN A 98 -9.63 3.49 -15.25
N PHE A 99 -10.34 4.54 -14.87
CA PHE A 99 -11.69 4.41 -14.35
C PHE A 99 -12.64 4.23 -15.53
N ASP A 100 -13.42 3.16 -15.52
CA ASP A 100 -14.42 2.93 -16.56
C ASP A 100 -15.39 4.13 -16.59
N SER A 101 -15.63 4.66 -17.78
CA SER A 101 -16.20 6.00 -17.98
C SER A 101 -17.70 6.10 -17.74
N ASP A 102 -18.34 5.06 -17.19
CA ASP A 102 -19.80 4.92 -17.14
C ASP A 102 -20.42 5.16 -15.75
N GLU A 103 -19.61 5.37 -14.70
CA GLU A 103 -20.13 5.71 -13.36
C GLU A 103 -19.63 7.09 -12.86
N SER A 104 -20.57 7.82 -12.27
CA SER A 104 -20.49 9.23 -11.89
C SER A 104 -19.21 9.62 -11.16
N LEU A 105 -18.57 10.69 -11.64
CA LEU A 105 -17.31 11.27 -11.18
C LEU A 105 -17.25 11.70 -9.69
N SER A 106 -18.33 11.59 -8.92
CA SER A 106 -18.40 12.02 -7.52
C SER A 106 -18.20 10.91 -6.48
N GLU A 107 -18.10 9.63 -6.89
CA GLU A 107 -17.92 8.47 -6.00
C GLU A 107 -16.61 7.73 -6.28
N ARG A 108 -15.51 8.47 -6.47
CA ARG A 108 -14.17 7.89 -6.66
C ARG A 108 -13.28 8.30 -5.50
N ASN A 109 -13.43 7.62 -4.36
CA ASN A 109 -12.60 7.86 -3.19
C ASN A 109 -11.33 7.01 -3.27
N MET A 110 -10.23 7.47 -2.69
CA MET A 110 -9.01 6.70 -2.55
C MET A 110 -9.25 5.37 -1.82
N ASP A 111 -10.21 5.37 -0.89
CA ASP A 111 -10.69 4.17 -0.20
C ASP A 111 -11.18 3.08 -1.18
N ASP A 112 -11.81 3.44 -2.31
CA ASP A 112 -12.29 2.46 -3.30
C ASP A 112 -11.12 1.76 -4.00
N LEU A 113 -10.00 2.47 -4.21
CA LEU A 113 -8.78 1.89 -4.76
C LEU A 113 -8.10 0.95 -3.76
N ILE A 114 -8.14 1.29 -2.47
CA ILE A 114 -7.65 0.41 -1.39
C ILE A 114 -8.51 -0.85 -1.27
N LEU A 115 -9.84 -0.71 -1.33
CA LEU A 115 -10.75 -1.85 -1.31
C LEU A 115 -10.58 -2.73 -2.56
N ARG A 116 -10.39 -2.12 -3.74
CA ARG A 116 -10.11 -2.85 -4.98
C ARG A 116 -8.81 -3.64 -4.90
N ALA A 117 -7.78 -3.08 -4.26
CA ALA A 117 -6.53 -3.79 -3.99
C ALA A 117 -6.78 -5.04 -3.12
N ALA A 118 -7.59 -4.91 -2.06
CA ALA A 118 -7.97 -6.03 -1.20
C ALA A 118 -8.79 -7.11 -1.94
N VAL A 119 -9.79 -6.72 -2.72
CA VAL A 119 -10.59 -7.66 -3.54
C VAL A 119 -9.69 -8.38 -4.54
N TRP A 120 -8.77 -7.66 -5.21
CA TRP A 120 -7.84 -8.30 -6.14
C TRP A 120 -6.97 -9.35 -5.44
N GLN A 121 -6.50 -9.09 -4.22
CA GLN A 121 -5.70 -10.05 -3.45
C GLN A 121 -6.50 -11.28 -3.03
N ASP A 122 -7.81 -11.13 -2.79
CA ASP A 122 -8.70 -12.26 -2.52
C ASP A 122 -8.88 -13.13 -3.78
N ASP A 123 -9.19 -12.49 -4.91
CA ASP A 123 -9.42 -13.16 -6.20
C ASP A 123 -8.16 -13.84 -6.77
N HIS A 124 -6.98 -13.28 -6.51
CA HIS A 124 -5.69 -13.73 -7.05
C HIS A 124 -4.75 -14.22 -5.95
N TRP A 125 -5.30 -14.70 -4.84
CA TRP A 125 -4.50 -15.22 -3.76
C TRP A 125 -3.58 -16.36 -4.24
N VAL A 126 -2.30 -16.26 -3.91
CA VAL A 126 -1.29 -17.27 -4.16
C VAL A 126 -0.55 -17.56 -2.87
N ASP A 127 -0.16 -18.82 -2.68
CA ASP A 127 0.74 -19.19 -1.60
C ASP A 127 2.08 -18.44 -1.78
N ARG A 128 2.67 -18.07 -0.65
CA ARG A 128 3.82 -17.15 -0.57
C ARG A 128 5.11 -17.75 -1.14
#